data_AF-A0A379KMW9-F1
#
_entry.id   AF-A0A379KMW9-F1
#
_cell.length_a   1.000
_cell.length_b   1.000
_cell.length_c   1.000
_cell.angle_alpha   90.00
_cell.angle_beta   90.00
_cell.angle_gamma   90.00
#
_symmetry.space_group_name_H-M   'P 1'
#
loop_
_entity.id
_entity.type
_entity.pdbx_description
1 polymer ?
#
loop_
_entity_poly.entity_id
_entity_poly.type
_entity_poly.pdbx_seq_one_letter_code
_entity_poly.pdbx_strand_id
1 'polypeptide(L)' 'MMAADYALCAEVVAQQAMLMQPKAPVSLMIMTSMHELDALRKLLESALAQIQKPADPQTLH' A
#
# COMPACT_ATOMS: atom_id res chain seq x y z
N MET A 1 1.97 12.09 -3.69
CA MET A 1 1.53 10.97 -2.82
C MET A 1 2.55 9.84 -2.88
N MET A 2 3.84 10.18 -2.72
CA MET A 2 4.96 9.38 -3.22
C MET A 2 5.08 7.98 -2.59
N ALA A 3 4.77 7.84 -1.29
CA ALA A 3 4.89 6.56 -0.59
C ALA A 3 3.85 5.52 -1.06
N ALA A 4 2.60 5.94 -1.32
CA ALA A 4 1.55 5.05 -1.81
C ALA A 4 1.84 4.60 -3.26
N ASP A 5 2.38 5.51 -4.08
CA ASP A 5 2.80 5.22 -5.46
C ASP A 5 3.94 4.17 -5.48
N TYR A 6 4.90 4.26 -4.54
CA TYR A 6 5.95 3.24 -4.40
C TYR A 6 5.41 1.89 -3.92
N ALA A 7 4.44 1.88 -2.99
CA ALA A 7 3.83 0.64 -2.52
C ALA A 7 3.09 -0.08 -3.66
N LEU A 8 2.35 0.66 -4.49
CA LEU A 8 1.70 0.14 -5.68
C LEU A 8 2.71 -0.42 -6.70
N CYS A 9 3.79 0.31 -6.96
CA CYS A 9 4.84 -0.16 -7.86
C CYS A 9 5.45 -1.49 -7.39
N ALA A 10 5.75 -1.60 -6.09
CA ALA A 10 6.29 -2.82 -5.51
C ALA A 10 5.29 -4.00 -5.61
N GLU A 11 3.99 -3.75 -5.44
CA GLU A 11 2.95 -4.77 -5.57
C GLU A 11 2.89 -5.31 -7.01
N VAL A 12 2.93 -4.42 -8.01
CA VAL A 12 2.93 -4.79 -9.43
C VAL A 12 4.18 -5.62 -9.78
N VAL A 13 5.36 -5.22 -9.28
CA VAL A 13 6.60 -5.97 -9.48
C VAL A 13 6.52 -7.36 -8.85
N ALA A 14 5.98 -7.46 -7.64
CA ALA A 14 5.79 -8.73 -6.94
C ALA A 14 4.81 -9.64 -7.71
N GLN A 15 3.71 -9.09 -8.21
CA GLN A 15 2.75 -9.81 -9.05
C GLN A 15 3.41 -10.33 -10.34
N GLN A 16 4.23 -9.52 -10.99
CA GLN A 16 4.96 -9.93 -12.19
C GLN A 16 5.96 -11.05 -11.90
N ALA A 17 6.69 -10.96 -10.77
CA ALA A 17 7.62 -12.02 -10.36
C ALA A 17 6.90 -13.35 -10.10
N MET A 18 5.70 -13.32 -9.52
CA MET A 18 4.85 -14.50 -9.35
C MET A 18 4.44 -15.13 -10.69
N LEU A 19 4.10 -14.31 -11.69
CA LEU A 19 3.75 -14.82 -13.02
C LEU A 19 4.94 -15.45 -13.75
N MET A 20 6.15 -14.94 -13.53
CA MET A 20 7.36 -15.48 -14.15
C MET A 20 7.80 -16.82 -13.54
N GLN A 21 7.66 -16.99 -12.22
CA GLN A 21 8.09 -18.21 -11.52
C GLN A 21 7.08 -18.66 -10.44
N PRO A 22 5.89 -19.14 -10.84
CA PRO A 22 4.78 -19.40 -9.91
C PRO A 22 5.00 -20.58 -8.94
N LYS A 23 6.00 -21.43 -9.19
CA LYS A 23 6.32 -22.63 -8.38
C LYS A 23 7.65 -22.52 -7.63
N ALA A 24 8.25 -21.34 -7.59
CA ALA A 24 9.51 -21.16 -6.88
C ALA A 24 9.27 -21.18 -5.37
N PRO A 25 10.23 -21.67 -4.55
CA PRO A 25 10.12 -21.60 -3.09
C PRO A 25 9.90 -20.16 -2.57
N VAL A 26 10.39 -19.16 -3.31
CA VAL A 26 10.23 -17.73 -2.98
C VAL A 26 8.81 -17.20 -3.23
N SER A 27 7.96 -17.90 -3.99
CA SER A 27 6.59 -17.45 -4.31
C SER A 27 5.75 -17.18 -3.07
N LEU A 28 5.95 -17.97 -2.00
CA LEU A 28 5.28 -17.75 -0.71
C LEU A 28 5.67 -16.41 -0.08
N MET A 29 6.97 -16.08 -0.10
CA MET A 29 7.45 -14.78 0.38
C MET A 29 6.90 -13.63 -0.46
N ILE A 30 6.83 -13.80 -1.78
CA ILE A 30 6.31 -12.77 -2.70
C ILE A 30 4.82 -12.51 -2.44
N MET A 31 4.01 -13.56 -2.26
CA MET A 31 2.59 -13.40 -1.91
C MET A 31 2.40 -12.66 -0.58
N THR A 32 3.21 -12.98 0.43
CA THR A 32 3.19 -12.25 1.71
C THR A 32 3.57 -10.78 1.49
N SER A 33 4.64 -10.51 0.73
CA SER A 33 5.02 -9.13 0.40
C SER A 33 3.92 -8.36 -0.32
N MET A 34 3.18 -8.98 -1.24
CA MET A 34 2.02 -8.34 -1.89
C MET A 34 0.95 -7.93 -0.88
N HIS A 35 0.62 -8.81 0.07
CA HIS A 35 -0.35 -8.50 1.13
C HIS A 35 0.11 -7.33 2.02
N GLU A 36 1.37 -7.34 2.44
CA GLU A 36 1.93 -6.26 3.26
C GLU A 36 1.97 -4.92 2.51
N LEU A 37 2.24 -4.94 1.20
CA LEU A 37 2.25 -3.74 0.36
C LEU A 37 0.86 -3.13 0.19
N ASP A 38 -0.19 -3.92 -0.01
CA ASP A 38 -1.57 -3.42 -0.07
C ASP A 38 -2.02 -2.85 1.29
N ALA A 39 -1.67 -3.52 2.40
CA ALA A 39 -1.93 -3.00 3.75
C ALA A 39 -1.21 -1.67 3.99
N LEU A 40 0.06 -1.57 3.61
CA LEU A 40 0.85 -0.33 3.70
C LEU A 40 0.21 0.80 2.89
N ARG A 41 -0.24 0.53 1.65
CA ARG A 41 -0.90 1.52 0.81
C ARG A 41 -2.18 2.06 1.46
N LYS A 42 -3.03 1.18 2.00
CA LYS A 42 -4.26 1.57 2.72
C LYS A 42 -3.96 2.43 3.95
N LEU A 43 -2.90 2.10 4.71
CA LEU A 43 -2.47 2.90 5.86
C LEU A 43 -2.00 4.29 5.44
N LEU A 44 -1.24 4.40 4.35
CA LEU A 44 -0.78 5.68 3.82
C LEU A 44 -1.95 6.54 3.30
N GLU A 45 -2.90 5.94 2.59
CA GLU A 45 -4.12 6.62 2.14
C GLU A 45 -4.96 7.12 3.32
N SER A 46 -5.15 6.29 4.35
CA SER A 46 -5.86 6.66 5.57
C SER A 46 -5.17 7.79 6.34
N ALA A 47 -3.84 7.70 6.51
CA ALA A 47 -3.05 8.74 7.17
C ALA A 47 -3.14 10.07 6.40
N LEU A 48 -3.07 10.02 5.07
CA LEU A 48 -3.21 11.21 4.25
C LEU A 48 -4.62 11.82 4.37
N ALA A 49 -5.66 11.00 4.38
CA ALA A 49 -7.04 11.47 4.57
C ALA A 49 -7.22 12.17 5.93
N GLN A 50 -6.56 11.69 6.99
CA GLN A 50 -6.58 12.32 8.31
C GLN A 50 -5.85 13.67 8.33
N ILE A 51 -4.73 13.78 7.62
CA ILE A 51 -3.93 15.02 7.54
C ILE A 51 -4.64 16.07 6.67
N GLN A 52 -5.29 15.64 5.59
CA GLN A 52 -6.02 16.53 4.67
C GLN A 52 -7.37 16.96 5.19
N LYS A 53 -7.92 16.30 6.22
CA LYS A 53 -9.19 16.69 6.83
C LYS A 53 -9.03 18.10 7.42
N PRO A 54 -9.74 19.11 6.90
CA PRO A 54 -9.72 20.44 7.50
C PRO A 54 -10.17 20.29 8.96
N ALA A 55 -9.51 21.01 9.89
CA ALA A 55 -10.01 21.10 11.26
C ALA A 55 -11.47 21.56 11.17
N ASP A 56 -12.39 20.81 11.78
CA ASP A 56 -13.79 21.19 11.84
C ASP A 56 -13.86 22.66 12.30
N PRO A 57 -14.64 23.53 11.63
CA PRO A 57 -14.78 24.90 12.06
C PRO A 57 -15.22 24.86 13.51
N GLN A 58 -14.32 25.31 14.40
CA GLN A 58 -14.61 25.41 15.82
C GLN A 58 -15.94 26.14 15.94
N THR A 59 -16.97 25.44 16.38
CA THR A 59 -18.25 26.07 16.74
C THR A 59 -17.94 26.94 17.95
N LEU A 60 -17.57 28.19 17.67
CA LEU A 60 -17.50 29.27 18.64
C LEU A 60 -18.94 29.49 19.10
N HIS A 61 -19.25 28.93 20.27
CA HIS A 61 -20.50 29.13 20.99
C HIS A 61 -20.21 29.86 22.31
#